data_AF-M2SCG2-F1
#
_entry.id   AF-M2SCG2-F1
#
_cell.length_a   1.000
_cell.length_b   1.000
_cell.length_c   1.000
_cell.angle_alpha   90.00
_cell.angle_beta   90.00
_cell.angle_gamma   90.00
#
_symmetry.space_group_name_H-M   'P 1'
#
loop_
_entity.id
_entity.type
_entity.pdbx_description
1 polymer ?
#
loop_
_entity_poly.entity_id
_entity_poly.type
_entity_poly.pdbx_seq_one_letter_code
_entity_poly.pdbx_strand_id
1 'polypeptide(L)'
;MSPSPDKQHSPTGHMPCMASQPSKPHPRPPRVYHGPLARITRDMVFDRIYLLLADNLPTRWTQNPEALVHLTKSMANVVISSGQYGDFGPYGLSSLAQISVYIGHEGIYHYMCLAVHPSYGDVRIIFRGNLCERESQDPIIHHEAMALCRIGFDRAADRLYADIVSRMPKKRSA
;
A
#
# COMPACT_ATOMS: atom_id res chain seq x y z
N MET A 1 -59.34 43.09 26.01
CA MET A 1 -58.02 43.71 25.72
C MET A 1 -57.28 42.78 24.78
N SER A 2 -57.19 43.17 23.51
CA SER A 2 -56.46 42.43 22.48
C SER A 2 -54.98 42.80 22.50
N PRO A 3 -54.05 41.88 22.24
CA PRO A 3 -52.75 42.22 21.69
C PRO A 3 -52.68 41.90 20.18
N SER A 4 -52.15 42.88 19.45
CA SER A 4 -51.82 42.88 18.03
C SER A 4 -50.63 41.96 17.66
N PRO A 5 -50.45 41.67 16.36
CA PRO A 5 -49.57 40.61 15.86
C PRO A 5 -48.18 41.09 15.40
N ASP A 6 -47.37 40.08 15.05
CA ASP A 6 -46.24 40.10 14.10
C ASP A 6 -44.92 40.78 14.48
N LYS A 7 -43.95 39.93 14.87
CA LYS A 7 -42.57 40.03 14.40
C LYS A 7 -42.11 38.70 13.81
N GLN A 8 -42.20 38.63 12.48
CA GLN A 8 -41.56 37.63 11.63
C GLN A 8 -40.09 37.45 12.03
N HIS A 9 -39.72 36.22 12.39
CA HIS A 9 -38.34 35.79 12.43
C HIS A 9 -37.93 35.41 11.01
N SER A 10 -37.02 36.18 10.40
CA SER A 10 -36.30 35.73 9.22
C SER A 10 -35.30 34.64 9.64
N PRO A 11 -35.35 33.41 9.12
CA PRO A 11 -34.27 32.47 9.33
C PRO A 11 -33.11 32.91 8.43
N THR A 12 -32.05 33.43 9.05
CA THR A 12 -30.76 33.63 8.39
C THR A 12 -30.31 32.26 7.87
N GLY A 13 -30.33 32.11 6.55
CA GLY A 13 -30.02 30.86 5.88
C GLY A 13 -28.63 30.38 6.26
N HIS A 14 -28.57 29.22 6.91
CA HIS A 14 -27.37 28.41 6.92
C HIS A 14 -27.11 27.97 5.48
N MET A 15 -26.21 28.66 4.78
CA MET A 15 -25.61 28.12 3.56
C MET A 15 -24.91 26.81 3.95
N PRO A 16 -25.25 25.67 3.34
CA PRO A 16 -24.46 24.45 3.52
C PRO A 16 -23.07 24.76 2.98
N CYS A 17 -22.06 24.63 3.85
CA CYS A 17 -20.67 24.58 3.41
C CYS A 17 -20.60 23.47 2.37
N MET A 18 -20.38 23.84 1.10
CA MET A 18 -20.13 22.87 0.05
C MET A 18 -18.80 22.20 0.39
N ALA A 19 -18.90 21.06 1.07
CA ALA A 19 -17.80 20.14 1.24
C ALA A 19 -17.24 19.88 -0.17
N SER A 20 -16.02 20.35 -0.40
CA SER A 20 -15.31 20.16 -1.65
C SER A 20 -15.33 18.66 -1.94
N GLN A 21 -15.96 18.27 -3.04
CA GLN A 21 -15.96 16.87 -3.47
C GLN A 21 -14.52 16.38 -3.50
N PRO A 22 -14.21 15.20 -2.92
CA PRO A 22 -12.89 14.63 -3.04
C PRO A 22 -12.58 14.48 -4.53
N SER A 23 -11.50 15.13 -4.96
CA SER A 23 -11.00 15.06 -6.31
C SER A 23 -10.90 13.59 -6.73
N LYS A 24 -11.40 13.29 -7.94
CA LYS A 24 -11.37 11.93 -8.50
C LYS A 24 -9.98 11.34 -8.28
N PRO A 25 -9.84 10.12 -7.73
CA PRO A 25 -8.56 9.49 -7.43
C PRO A 25 -7.95 8.97 -8.73
N HIS A 26 -7.58 9.88 -9.64
CA HIS A 26 -6.67 9.54 -10.72
C HIS A 26 -5.31 9.32 -10.07
N PRO A 27 -4.62 8.21 -10.37
CA PRO A 27 -3.33 7.94 -9.77
C PRO A 27 -2.37 9.05 -10.23
N ARG A 28 -2.01 9.93 -9.29
CA ARG A 28 -0.88 10.83 -9.51
C ARG A 28 0.37 9.95 -9.75
N PRO A 29 1.32 10.38 -10.60
CA PRO A 29 2.60 9.69 -10.71
C PRO A 29 3.26 9.55 -9.33
N PRO A 30 3.80 8.36 -8.99
CA PRO A 30 4.48 8.15 -7.72
C PRO A 30 5.70 9.07 -7.62
N ARG A 31 5.92 9.64 -6.43
CA ARG A 31 7.04 10.56 -6.18
C ARG A 31 8.16 9.86 -5.43
N VAL A 32 9.39 10.23 -5.76
CA VAL A 32 10.56 9.88 -4.95
C VAL A 32 10.74 10.95 -3.87
N TYR A 33 10.95 10.51 -2.64
CA TYR A 33 11.13 11.39 -1.48
C TYR A 33 12.57 11.25 -0.97
N HIS A 34 13.25 12.37 -0.75
CA HIS A 34 14.62 12.42 -0.25
C HIS A 34 14.70 13.09 1.13
N GLY A 35 15.64 12.63 1.96
CA GLY A 35 15.99 13.27 3.24
C GLY A 35 15.13 12.85 4.44
N PRO A 36 15.49 13.33 5.65
CA PRO A 36 14.70 13.10 6.86
C PRO A 36 13.35 13.80 6.72
N LEU A 37 12.27 13.00 6.77
CA LEU A 37 10.92 13.49 6.62
C LEU A 37 10.37 13.87 8.00
N ALA A 38 9.87 15.09 8.14
CA ALA A 38 9.23 15.52 9.39
C ALA A 38 8.01 14.64 9.75
N ARG A 39 7.30 14.13 8.74
CA ARG A 39 6.18 13.19 8.87
C ARG A 39 6.10 12.28 7.64
N ILE A 40 5.76 11.01 7.86
CA ILE A 40 5.45 10.06 6.80
C ILE A 40 3.93 10.02 6.62
N THR A 41 3.45 10.31 5.41
CA THR A 41 2.02 10.30 5.09
C THR A 41 1.62 9.03 4.34
N ARG A 42 0.31 8.76 4.29
CA ARG A 42 -0.27 7.67 3.50
C ARG A 42 0.18 7.67 2.04
N ASP A 43 0.21 8.84 1.41
CA ASP A 43 0.61 8.98 0.00
C ASP A 43 2.10 8.65 -0.20
N MET A 44 2.94 8.96 0.79
CA MET A 44 4.37 8.63 0.74
C MET A 44 4.61 7.13 0.86
N VAL A 45 3.86 6.46 1.74
CA VAL A 45 3.87 4.99 1.86
C VAL A 45 3.37 4.36 0.55
N PHE A 46 2.28 4.89 -0.01
CA PHE A 46 1.75 4.44 -1.30
C PHE A 46 2.81 4.57 -2.41
N ASP A 47 3.38 5.75 -2.61
CA ASP A 47 4.38 6.00 -3.66
C ASP A 47 5.60 5.09 -3.49
N ARG A 48 6.09 4.92 -2.26
CA ARG A 48 7.21 4.04 -1.96
C ARG A 48 6.92 2.59 -2.36
N ILE A 49 5.76 2.06 -1.97
CA ILE A 49 5.37 0.69 -2.31
C ILE A 49 5.16 0.56 -3.82
N TYR A 50 4.54 1.54 -4.47
CA TYR A 50 4.31 1.51 -5.92
C TYR A 50 5.64 1.36 -6.66
N LEU A 51 6.63 2.17 -6.32
CA LEU A 51 7.96 2.13 -6.95
C LEU A 51 8.63 0.78 -6.70
N LEU A 52 8.59 0.27 -5.46
CA LEU A 52 9.14 -1.05 -5.14
C LEU A 52 8.47 -2.17 -5.93
N LEU A 53 7.15 -2.13 -6.12
CA LEU A 53 6.44 -3.11 -6.92
C LEU A 53 6.79 -2.97 -8.42
N ALA A 54 6.85 -1.75 -8.95
CA ALA A 54 7.23 -1.50 -10.33
C ALA A 54 8.65 -1.99 -10.66
N ASP A 55 9.59 -1.84 -9.72
CA ASP A 55 10.98 -2.26 -9.89
C ASP A 55 11.18 -3.78 -9.77
N ASN A 56 10.27 -4.48 -9.10
CA ASN A 56 10.44 -5.88 -8.72
C ASN A 56 9.47 -6.86 -9.37
N LEU A 57 8.37 -6.36 -9.94
CA LEU A 57 7.42 -7.16 -10.71
C LEU A 57 7.75 -7.12 -12.21
N PRO A 58 7.33 -8.14 -12.99
CA PRO A 58 7.48 -8.12 -14.44
C PRO A 58 6.78 -6.92 -15.10
N THR A 59 7.27 -6.50 -16.25
CA THR A 59 6.78 -5.33 -17.01
C THR A 59 5.28 -5.38 -17.35
N ARG A 60 4.65 -6.56 -17.37
CA ARG A 60 3.20 -6.67 -17.54
C ARG A 60 2.39 -5.91 -16.48
N TRP A 61 2.95 -5.74 -15.28
CA TRP A 61 2.32 -5.00 -14.19
C TRP A 61 2.37 -3.49 -14.42
N THR A 62 3.46 -2.97 -15.00
CA THR A 62 3.55 -1.53 -15.33
C THR A 62 2.73 -1.19 -16.58
N GLN A 63 2.45 -2.16 -17.45
CA GLN A 63 1.50 -2.04 -18.56
C GLN A 63 0.02 -2.05 -18.10
N ASN A 64 -0.25 -2.52 -16.87
CA ASN A 64 -1.58 -2.48 -16.24
C ASN A 64 -1.55 -1.62 -14.97
N PRO A 65 -1.55 -0.28 -15.11
CA PRO A 65 -1.40 0.63 -13.97
C PRO A 65 -2.54 0.51 -12.95
N GLU A 66 -3.74 0.14 -13.37
CA GLU A 66 -4.87 -0.09 -12.45
C GLU A 66 -4.58 -1.27 -11.50
N ALA A 67 -4.10 -2.39 -12.03
CA ALA A 67 -3.75 -3.55 -11.23
C ALA A 67 -2.64 -3.23 -10.21
N LEU A 68 -1.59 -2.52 -10.66
CA LEU A 68 -0.49 -2.10 -9.80
C LEU A 68 -0.96 -1.12 -8.71
N VAL A 69 -1.88 -0.20 -9.02
CA VAL A 69 -2.51 0.70 -8.03
C VAL A 69 -3.30 -0.10 -7.00
N HIS A 70 -4.05 -1.13 -7.39
CA HIS A 70 -4.81 -1.96 -6.45
C HIS A 70 -3.92 -2.73 -5.48
N LEU A 71 -2.85 -3.36 -6.00
CA LEU A 71 -1.85 -4.02 -5.16
C LEU A 71 -1.21 -3.04 -4.18
N THR A 72 -0.78 -1.88 -4.69
CA THR A 72 -0.15 -0.84 -3.87
C THR A 72 -1.08 -0.36 -2.76
N LYS A 73 -2.36 -0.08 -3.09
CA LYS A 73 -3.37 0.33 -2.08
C LYS A 73 -3.54 -0.75 -1.01
N SER A 74 -3.61 -2.01 -1.41
CA SER A 74 -3.75 -3.14 -0.49
C SER A 74 -2.59 -3.21 0.49
N MET A 75 -1.34 -3.21 -0.02
CA MET A 75 -0.14 -3.31 0.82
C MET A 75 0.10 -2.04 1.66
N ALA A 76 -0.18 -0.85 1.13
CA ALA A 76 -0.09 0.40 1.89
C ALA A 76 -1.09 0.42 3.06
N ASN A 77 -2.28 -0.13 2.88
CA ASN A 77 -3.24 -0.27 3.97
C ASN A 77 -2.68 -1.15 5.08
N VAL A 78 -2.04 -2.28 4.74
CA VAL A 78 -1.41 -3.18 5.72
C VAL A 78 -0.31 -2.46 6.50
N VAL A 79 0.59 -1.75 5.83
CA VAL A 79 1.65 -0.95 6.49
C VAL A 79 1.04 0.07 7.46
N ILE A 80 0.04 0.82 7.01
CA ILE A 80 -0.60 1.85 7.83
C ILE A 80 -1.30 1.23 9.03
N SER A 81 -2.05 0.14 8.84
CA SER A 81 -2.71 -0.54 9.96
C SER A 81 -1.69 -1.09 10.95
N SER A 82 -0.60 -1.71 10.49
CA SER A 82 0.48 -2.18 11.36
C SER A 82 1.09 -1.05 12.19
N GLY A 83 1.35 0.10 11.57
CA GLY A 83 1.83 1.28 12.31
C GLY A 83 0.82 1.78 13.35
N GLN A 84 -0.47 1.78 13.03
CA GLN A 84 -1.55 2.15 13.96
C GLN A 84 -1.70 1.17 15.13
N TYR A 85 -1.40 -0.11 14.92
CA TYR A 85 -1.35 -1.13 15.98
C TYR A 85 -0.05 -1.13 16.79
N GLY A 86 0.91 -0.27 16.46
CA GLY A 86 2.18 -0.16 17.18
C GLY A 86 3.24 -1.20 16.77
N ASP A 87 3.04 -1.92 15.65
CA ASP A 87 3.98 -2.94 15.15
C ASP A 87 5.38 -2.39 14.85
N PHE A 88 5.51 -1.07 14.67
CA PHE A 88 6.77 -0.40 14.34
C PHE A 88 7.39 0.32 15.55
N GLY A 89 6.93 -0.01 16.76
CA GLY A 89 7.36 0.62 18.00
C GLY A 89 6.78 2.02 18.23
N PRO A 90 7.15 2.66 19.35
CA PRO A 90 6.51 3.90 19.81
C PRO A 90 6.74 5.10 18.88
N TYR A 91 7.78 5.05 18.05
CA TYR A 91 8.14 6.12 17.11
C TYR A 91 7.66 5.86 15.69
N GLY A 92 7.07 4.69 15.42
CA GLY A 92 6.65 4.31 14.08
C GLY A 92 7.81 4.23 13.08
N LEU A 93 7.51 4.57 11.82
CA LEU A 93 8.53 4.65 10.77
C LEU A 93 9.27 6.00 10.86
N SER A 94 10.60 5.93 10.94
CA SER A 94 11.49 7.09 10.85
C SER A 94 11.89 7.41 9.41
N SER A 95 11.78 6.43 8.49
CA SER A 95 12.15 6.58 7.09
C SER A 95 11.34 5.68 6.17
N LEU A 96 11.04 6.17 4.95
CA LEU A 96 10.42 5.35 3.89
C LEU A 96 11.36 4.23 3.40
N ALA A 97 12.67 4.36 3.59
CA ALA A 97 13.64 3.34 3.23
C ALA A 97 13.47 2.04 4.06
N GLN A 98 12.82 2.16 5.22
CA GLN A 98 12.47 1.01 6.06
C GLN A 98 11.46 0.08 5.38
N ILE A 99 10.68 0.61 4.44
CA ILE A 99 9.84 -0.18 3.53
C ILE A 99 10.72 -0.58 2.36
N SER A 100 10.97 -1.87 2.20
CA SER A 100 11.80 -2.39 1.12
C SER A 100 11.39 -3.81 0.74
N VAL A 101 11.99 -4.30 -0.33
CA VAL A 101 11.88 -5.67 -0.78
C VAL A 101 13.10 -6.45 -0.31
N TYR A 102 12.88 -7.65 0.23
CA TYR A 102 13.89 -8.50 0.84
C TYR A 102 13.79 -9.94 0.31
N ILE A 103 14.85 -10.70 0.53
CA ILE A 103 14.83 -12.16 0.41
C ILE A 103 14.76 -12.74 1.82
N GLY A 104 13.68 -13.46 2.10
CA GLY A 104 13.50 -14.24 3.32
C GLY A 104 13.82 -15.71 3.11
N HIS A 105 13.94 -16.45 4.20
CA HIS A 105 14.14 -17.89 4.22
C HIS A 105 13.17 -18.56 5.19
N GLU A 106 12.78 -19.80 4.90
CA GLU A 106 12.03 -20.68 5.79
C GLU A 106 12.60 -22.10 5.63
N GLY A 107 13.40 -22.54 6.60
CA GLY A 107 14.21 -23.74 6.43
C GLY A 107 15.16 -23.61 5.24
N ILE A 108 15.07 -24.56 4.31
CA ILE A 108 15.85 -24.58 3.05
C ILE A 108 15.20 -23.78 1.91
N TYR A 109 14.00 -23.24 2.13
CA TYR A 109 13.24 -22.52 1.11
C TYR A 109 13.53 -21.02 1.18
N HIS A 110 13.53 -20.38 0.02
CA HIS A 110 13.69 -18.93 -0.09
C HIS A 110 12.42 -18.29 -0.63
N TYR A 111 12.24 -16.99 -0.36
CA TYR A 111 11.15 -16.21 -0.93
C TYR A 111 11.53 -14.74 -1.01
N MET A 112 10.90 -14.03 -1.93
CA MET A 112 10.97 -12.57 -1.99
C MET A 112 9.75 -11.97 -1.28
N CYS A 113 9.94 -10.88 -0.55
CA CYS A 113 8.84 -10.23 0.19
C CYS A 113 8.99 -8.71 0.21
N LEU A 114 7.86 -8.02 0.30
CA LEU A 114 7.82 -6.63 0.74
C LEU A 114 7.70 -6.63 2.26
N ALA A 115 8.60 -5.93 2.93
CA ALA A 115 8.60 -5.87 4.39
C ALA A 115 8.95 -4.46 4.89
N VAL A 116 8.65 -4.25 6.16
CA VAL A 116 9.09 -3.10 6.94
C VAL A 116 10.15 -3.56 7.92
N HIS A 117 11.32 -2.93 7.87
CA HIS A 117 12.38 -3.07 8.87
C HIS A 117 12.35 -1.82 9.77
N PRO A 118 11.55 -1.82 10.85
CA PRO A 118 11.45 -0.68 11.75
C PRO A 118 12.78 -0.45 12.48
N SER A 119 12.97 0.74 13.05
CA SER A 119 14.17 1.06 13.83
C SER A 119 14.23 0.27 15.14
N TYR A 120 13.09 -0.31 15.54
CA TYR A 120 12.90 -1.07 16.75
C TYR A 120 11.99 -2.27 16.48
N GLY A 121 12.38 -3.44 16.97
CA GLY A 121 11.61 -4.68 16.85
C GLY A 121 11.94 -5.48 15.59
N ASP A 122 11.13 -6.51 15.34
CA ASP A 122 11.34 -7.46 14.26
C ASP A 122 10.88 -6.93 12.90
N VAL A 123 11.46 -7.48 11.84
CA VAL A 123 11.00 -7.24 10.47
C VAL A 123 9.55 -7.69 10.32
N ARG A 124 8.70 -6.78 9.82
CA ARG A 124 7.28 -7.04 9.56
C ARG A 124 7.07 -7.31 8.09
N ILE A 125 6.76 -8.56 7.75
CA ILE A 125 6.44 -8.95 6.37
C ILE A 125 5.05 -8.44 6.02
N ILE A 126 4.98 -7.59 5.00
CA ILE A 126 3.73 -6.97 4.51
C ILE A 126 3.10 -7.82 3.42
N PHE A 127 3.95 -8.33 2.52
CA PHE A 127 3.51 -9.17 1.42
C PHE A 127 4.60 -10.18 1.08
N ARG A 128 4.22 -11.45 1.04
CA ARG A 128 5.13 -12.58 0.90
C ARG A 128 4.92 -13.28 -0.44
N GLY A 129 5.99 -13.45 -1.21
CA GLY A 129 6.02 -14.31 -2.39
C GLY A 129 5.96 -15.79 -2.05
N ASN A 130 5.76 -16.64 -3.06
CA ASN A 130 5.82 -18.08 -2.86
C ASN A 130 7.22 -18.53 -2.43
N LEU A 131 7.27 -19.59 -1.63
CA LEU A 131 8.48 -20.34 -1.40
C LEU A 131 8.99 -20.93 -2.72
N CYS A 132 10.28 -20.77 -2.97
CA CYS A 132 10.99 -21.51 -3.99
C CYS A 132 11.90 -22.55 -3.34
N GLU A 133 11.90 -23.75 -3.92
CA GLU A 133 12.77 -24.85 -3.53
C GLU A 133 14.00 -24.82 -4.42
N ARG A 134 15.15 -24.55 -3.81
CA ARG A 134 16.44 -24.82 -4.45
C ARG A 134 17.50 -25.04 -3.39
N GLU A 135 17.82 -26.31 -3.17
CA GLU A 135 18.83 -26.69 -2.18
C GLU A 135 20.15 -25.98 -2.43
N SER A 136 20.72 -25.44 -1.34
CA SER A 136 22.09 -24.92 -1.26
C SER A 136 22.44 -23.73 -2.17
N GLN A 137 21.45 -23.07 -2.79
CA GLN A 137 21.70 -21.87 -3.60
C GLN A 137 21.14 -20.62 -2.94
N ASP A 138 22.04 -19.79 -2.40
CA ASP A 138 21.70 -18.46 -1.91
C ASP A 138 21.21 -17.58 -3.07
N PRO A 139 19.97 -17.06 -3.05
CA PRO A 139 19.44 -16.16 -4.08
C PRO A 139 20.23 -14.85 -4.23
N ILE A 140 20.96 -14.41 -3.21
CA ILE A 140 21.81 -13.21 -3.29
C ILE A 140 22.99 -13.46 -4.24
N ILE A 141 23.51 -14.69 -4.28
CA ILE A 141 24.68 -15.08 -5.06
C ILE A 141 24.26 -15.71 -6.40
N HIS A 142 23.19 -16.51 -6.40
CA HIS A 142 22.77 -17.33 -7.54
C HIS A 142 21.59 -16.70 -8.26
N HIS A 143 21.85 -16.14 -9.45
CA HIS A 143 20.84 -15.46 -10.26
C HIS A 143 19.60 -16.31 -10.57
N GLU A 144 19.78 -17.61 -10.78
CA GLU A 144 18.66 -18.50 -11.06
C GLU A 144 17.76 -18.72 -9.83
N ALA A 145 18.35 -18.82 -8.62
CA ALA A 145 17.58 -18.88 -7.38
C ALA A 145 16.82 -17.55 -7.13
N MET A 146 17.46 -16.42 -7.40
CA MET A 146 16.79 -15.10 -7.41
C MET A 146 15.62 -15.05 -8.41
N ALA A 147 15.80 -15.62 -9.61
CA ALA A 147 14.74 -15.67 -10.62
C ALA A 147 13.52 -16.48 -10.12
N LEU A 148 13.75 -17.61 -9.43
CA LEU A 148 12.68 -18.38 -8.81
C LEU A 148 11.95 -17.58 -7.72
N CYS A 149 12.68 -16.86 -6.86
CA CYS A 149 12.10 -15.95 -5.87
C CYS A 149 11.21 -14.89 -6.55
N ARG A 150 11.68 -14.28 -7.65
CA ARG A 150 10.91 -13.28 -8.42
C ARG A 150 9.65 -13.88 -9.05
N ILE A 151 9.72 -15.08 -9.63
CA ILE A 151 8.55 -15.81 -10.14
C ILE A 151 7.55 -16.09 -9.01
N GLY A 152 8.05 -16.48 -7.83
CA GLY A 152 7.22 -16.70 -6.66
C GLY A 152 6.51 -15.44 -6.17
N PHE A 153 7.20 -14.30 -6.21
CA PHE A 153 6.65 -12.99 -5.88
C PHE A 153 5.56 -12.56 -6.87
N ASP A 154 5.83 -12.70 -8.17
CA ASP A 154 4.90 -12.41 -9.27
C ASP A 154 3.61 -13.24 -9.17
N ARG A 155 3.72 -14.55 -8.96
CA ARG A 155 2.56 -15.43 -8.77
C ARG A 155 1.74 -15.07 -7.53
N ALA A 156 2.39 -14.62 -6.45
CA ALA A 156 1.67 -14.15 -5.27
C ALA A 156 0.93 -12.84 -5.58
N ALA A 157 1.50 -11.96 -6.40
CA ALA A 157 0.89 -10.71 -6.80
C ALA A 157 -0.35 -10.97 -7.66
N ASP A 158 -0.28 -11.91 -8.61
CA ASP A 158 -1.44 -12.35 -9.40
C ASP A 158 -2.59 -12.83 -8.50
N ARG A 159 -2.30 -13.67 -7.50
CA ARG A 159 -3.32 -14.17 -6.57
C ARG A 159 -3.94 -13.07 -5.73
N LEU A 160 -3.13 -12.15 -5.21
CA LEU A 160 -3.63 -11.01 -4.44
C LEU A 160 -4.50 -10.11 -5.31
N TYR A 161 -4.10 -9.84 -6.55
CA TYR A 161 -4.89 -9.03 -7.47
C TYR A 161 -6.22 -9.71 -7.82
N ALA A 162 -6.21 -11.01 -8.11
CA ALA A 162 -7.42 -11.78 -8.36
C ALA A 162 -8.39 -11.74 -7.17
N ASP A 163 -7.88 -11.88 -5.94
CA ASP A 163 -8.68 -11.74 -4.71
C ASP A 163 -9.28 -10.33 -4.57
N ILE A 164 -8.48 -9.28 -4.81
CA ILE A 164 -8.95 -7.88 -4.79
C ILE A 164 -10.09 -7.67 -5.80
N VAL A 165 -9.92 -8.12 -7.04
CA VAL A 165 -10.93 -8.00 -8.11
C VAL A 165 -12.20 -8.77 -7.74
N SER A 166 -12.07 -9.96 -7.14
CA SER A 166 -13.22 -10.79 -6.73
C SER A 166 -14.13 -10.10 -5.71
N ARG A 167 -13.55 -9.20 -4.89
CA ARG A 167 -14.27 -8.46 -3.84
C ARG A 167 -14.84 -7.13 -4.32
N MET A 168 -14.53 -6.69 -5.54
CA MET A 168 -15.07 -5.44 -6.05
C MET A 168 -16.56 -5.58 -6.34
N PRO A 169 -17.38 -4.58 -5.96
CA PRO A 169 -18.79 -4.59 -6.29
C PRO A 169 -18.94 -4.58 -7.82
N LYS A 170 -19.54 -5.64 -8.36
CA LYS A 170 -19.93 -5.68 -9.78
C LYS A 170 -20.84 -4.48 -10.01
N LYS A 171 -20.44 -3.56 -10.91
CA LYS A 171 -21.34 -2.51 -11.39
C LYS A 171 -22.62 -3.21 -11.87
N ARG A 172 -23.73 -3.00 -11.17
CA ARG A 172 -25.04 -3.36 -11.68
C ARG A 172 -25.26 -2.51 -12.91
N SER A 173 -25.23 -3.12 -14.09
CA SER A 173 -25.72 -2.47 -15.30
C SER A 173 -27.20 -2.14 -15.05
N ALA A 174 -27.50 -0.85 -15.01
CA ALA A 174 -28.87 -0.34 -15.04
C ALA A 174 -29.40 -0.39 -16.48
#